data_AF-A0A7U6L9R4-F1
#
_entry.id   AF-A0A7U6L9R4-F1
#
_cell.length_a   1.000
_cell.length_b   1.000
_cell.length_c   1.000
_cell.angle_alpha   90.00
_cell.angle_beta   90.00
_cell.angle_gamma   90.00
#
_symmetry.space_group_name_H-M   'P 1'
#
loop_
_entity.id
_entity.type
_entity.pdbx_description
1 polymer ?
#
loop_
_entity_poly.entity_id
_entity_poly.type
_entity_poly.pdbx_seq_one_letter_code
_entity_poly.pdbx_strand_id
1 'polypeptide(L)'
;MPKILIESKMLENNKNGVLKLRINNERVEELKNVKNEIDLDYGEQILQVYNNFFTKTPKKVINVESADQKYKITLHYKAWGITAFLHLVMMVLIAIFKSNPLFTVFPIVTIEFLFLIFIGAFEIREVKRKDS
;
A
#
# COMPACT_ATOMS: atom_id res chain seq x y z
N MET A 1 8.54 -24.01 -9.34
CA MET A 1 7.86 -23.16 -8.34
C MET A 1 7.09 -22.09 -9.09
N PRO A 2 5.83 -21.81 -8.71
CA PRO A 2 5.07 -20.71 -9.30
C PRO A 2 5.77 -19.38 -8.97
N LYS A 3 5.73 -18.46 -9.92
CA LYS A 3 6.37 -17.15 -9.79
C LYS A 3 5.31 -16.07 -9.71
N ILE A 4 5.62 -15.03 -8.95
CA ILE A 4 4.87 -13.79 -9.02
C ILE A 4 5.76 -12.66 -9.49
N LEU A 5 5.19 -11.77 -10.28
CA LEU A 5 5.85 -10.53 -10.68
C LEU A 5 5.30 -9.39 -9.83
N ILE A 6 6.15 -8.78 -9.00
CA ILE A 6 5.78 -7.60 -8.23
C ILE A 6 6.41 -6.37 -8.85
N GLU A 7 5.57 -5.46 -9.33
CA GLU A 7 5.97 -4.15 -9.84
C GLU A 7 5.78 -3.07 -8.75
N SER A 8 6.86 -2.34 -8.49
CA SER A 8 6.99 -1.34 -7.44
C SER A 8 7.41 -0.01 -8.05
N LYS A 9 6.45 0.78 -8.57
CA LYS A 9 6.73 2.09 -9.18
C LYS A 9 7.39 3.09 -8.22
N MET A 10 7.28 2.88 -6.91
CA MET A 10 7.99 3.70 -5.92
C MET A 10 9.52 3.62 -6.05
N LEU A 11 10.03 2.52 -6.61
CA LEU A 11 11.46 2.32 -6.88
C LEU A 11 11.91 2.98 -8.18
N GLU A 12 10.99 3.40 -9.05
CA GLU A 12 11.31 4.03 -10.34
C GLU A 12 12.07 5.35 -10.14
N ASN A 13 11.69 6.11 -9.11
CA ASN A 13 12.31 7.38 -8.76
C ASN A 13 13.33 7.28 -7.61
N ASN A 14 13.56 6.09 -7.05
CA ASN A 14 14.44 5.88 -5.91
C ASN A 14 15.53 4.85 -6.24
N LYS A 15 16.62 5.31 -6.85
CA LYS A 15 17.72 4.46 -7.36
C LYS A 15 18.40 3.56 -6.30
N ASN A 16 18.31 3.93 -5.02
CA ASN A 16 18.84 3.16 -3.89
C ASN A 16 17.72 2.64 -2.97
N GLY A 17 16.47 2.74 -3.41
CA GLY A 17 15.33 2.28 -2.64
C GLY A 17 15.32 0.75 -2.54
N VAL A 18 15.19 0.23 -1.33
CA VAL A 18 14.93 -1.20 -1.10
C VAL A 18 13.60 -1.32 -0.37
N LEU A 19 12.67 -2.09 -0.93
CA LEU A 19 11.44 -2.49 -0.22
C LEU A 19 11.60 -3.94 0.24
N LYS A 20 11.07 -4.28 1.42
CA LYS A 20 11.06 -5.67 1.91
C LYS A 20 9.69 -6.27 1.65
N LEU A 21 9.66 -7.43 1.02
CA LEU A 21 8.48 -8.27 0.86
C LEU A 21 8.51 -9.37 1.90
N ARG A 22 7.53 -9.37 2.81
CA ARG A 22 7.27 -10.45 3.75
C ARG A 22 6.28 -11.43 3.12
N ILE A 23 6.61 -12.71 3.18
CA ILE A 23 5.79 -13.83 2.72
C ILE A 23 5.51 -14.72 3.94
N ASN A 24 4.24 -14.99 4.21
CA ASN A 24 3.74 -15.82 5.33
C ASN A 24 4.24 -15.42 6.73
N ASN A 25 4.72 -14.19 6.90
CA ASN A 25 5.41 -13.73 8.12
C ASN A 25 6.73 -14.42 8.46
N GLU A 26 7.27 -15.23 7.55
CA GLU A 26 8.48 -16.03 7.79
C GLU A 26 9.59 -15.60 6.84
N ARG A 27 9.34 -15.64 5.53
CA ARG A 27 10.32 -15.30 4.50
C ARG A 27 10.30 -13.81 4.21
N VAL A 28 11.48 -13.24 4.04
CA VAL A 28 11.66 -11.83 3.68
C VAL A 28 12.54 -11.75 2.44
N GLU A 29 12.03 -11.10 1.41
CA GLU A 29 12.72 -10.84 0.13
C GLU A 29 12.94 -9.33 -0.06
N GLU A 30 14.05 -8.95 -0.69
CA GLU A 30 14.36 -7.56 -1.00
C GLU A 30 13.95 -7.22 -2.45
N LEU A 31 13.02 -6.28 -2.60
CA LEU A 31 12.63 -5.71 -3.88
C LEU A 31 13.55 -4.53 -4.18
N LYS A 32 14.52 -4.75 -5.09
CA LYS A 32 15.53 -3.75 -5.48
C LYS A 32 15.25 -3.13 -6.84
N ASN A 33 14.47 -3.81 -7.67
CA ASN A 33 14.14 -3.36 -9.02
C ASN A 33 12.70 -2.87 -9.09
N VAL A 34 12.36 -2.10 -10.12
CA VAL A 34 10.95 -1.72 -10.39
C VAL A 34 10.09 -2.96 -10.62
N LYS A 35 10.64 -4.03 -11.20
CA LYS A 35 9.97 -5.32 -11.40
C LYS A 35 10.84 -6.40 -10.76
N ASN A 36 10.26 -7.19 -9.88
CA ASN A 36 10.95 -8.31 -9.22
C ASN A 36 10.12 -9.57 -9.43
N GLU A 37 10.82 -10.66 -9.78
CA GLU A 37 10.25 -12.00 -9.84
C GLU A 37 10.55 -12.71 -8.52
N ILE A 38 9.51 -13.26 -7.89
CA ILE A 38 9.62 -13.94 -6.61
C ILE A 38 9.00 -15.33 -6.73
N ASP A 39 9.78 -16.36 -6.40
CA ASP A 39 9.28 -17.72 -6.29
C ASP A 39 8.42 -17.87 -5.03
N LEU A 40 7.22 -18.45 -5.17
CA LEU A 40 6.32 -18.77 -4.07
C LEU A 40 6.00 -20.25 -4.03
N ASP A 41 5.54 -20.72 -2.88
CA ASP A 41 4.94 -22.03 -2.74
C ASP A 41 3.48 -22.00 -3.23
N TYR A 42 2.99 -23.15 -3.71
CA TYR A 42 1.61 -23.30 -4.12
C TYR A 42 0.63 -23.11 -2.95
N GLY A 43 -0.61 -22.71 -3.27
CA GLY A 43 -1.69 -22.55 -2.30
C GLY A 43 -1.77 -21.16 -1.69
N GLU A 44 -2.36 -21.06 -0.50
CA GLU A 44 -2.59 -19.77 0.16
C GLU A 44 -1.27 -19.17 0.67
N GLN A 45 -0.97 -17.94 0.24
CA GLN A 45 0.21 -17.19 0.63
C GLN A 45 -0.19 -15.79 1.10
N ILE A 46 0.50 -15.28 2.11
CA ILE A 46 0.27 -13.93 2.66
C ILE A 46 1.42 -13.03 2.28
N LEU A 47 1.14 -12.00 1.49
CA LEU A 47 2.11 -10.99 1.08
C LEU A 47 1.95 -9.69 1.88
N GLN A 48 3.08 -9.09 2.25
CA GLN A 48 3.12 -7.76 2.84
C GLN A 48 4.41 -7.05 2.46
N VAL A 49 4.30 -5.87 1.85
CA VAL A 49 5.48 -5.03 1.60
C VAL A 49 5.65 -4.06 2.75
N TYR A 50 6.89 -3.80 3.13
CA TYR A 50 7.26 -2.86 4.17
C TYR A 50 8.68 -2.33 3.96
N ASN A 51 8.92 -1.11 4.41
CA ASN A 51 10.29 -0.56 4.55
C ASN A 51 10.38 0.22 5.86
N ASN A 52 9.41 1.09 6.08
CA ASN A 52 9.13 1.74 7.35
C ASN A 52 7.62 1.65 7.65
N PHE A 53 7.20 2.30 8.73
CA PHE A 53 5.81 2.31 9.16
C PHE A 53 4.83 2.90 8.14
N PHE A 54 5.24 3.92 7.39
CA PHE A 54 4.39 4.61 6.39
C PHE A 54 4.32 3.91 5.03
N THR A 55 5.27 3.03 4.74
CA THR A 55 5.37 2.28 3.47
C THR A 55 4.89 0.84 3.61
N LYS A 56 4.41 0.47 4.79
CA LYS A 56 3.82 -0.84 5.05
C LYS A 56 2.47 -0.97 4.34
N THR A 57 2.29 -2.06 3.59
CA THR A 57 1.00 -2.42 3.00
C THR A 57 0.20 -3.28 4.00
N PRO A 58 -1.15 -3.27 3.90
CA PRO A 58 -1.95 -4.31 4.54
C PRO A 58 -1.53 -5.69 4.02
N LYS A 59 -1.75 -6.72 4.86
CA LYS A 59 -1.50 -8.11 4.47
C LYS A 59 -2.47 -8.49 3.36
N LYS A 60 -1.95 -9.05 2.27
CA LYS A 60 -2.73 -9.52 1.13
C LYS A 60 -2.64 -11.04 1.08
N VAL A 61 -3.77 -11.70 1.31
CA VAL A 61 -3.90 -13.14 1.07
C VAL A 61 -4.09 -13.36 -0.43
N ILE A 62 -3.29 -14.25 -1.00
CA ILE A 62 -3.36 -14.67 -2.39
C ILE A 62 -3.40 -16.20 -2.44
N ASN A 63 -4.00 -16.76 -3.49
CA ASN A 63 -3.94 -18.19 -3.76
C ASN A 63 -3.08 -18.40 -5.01
N VAL A 64 -1.95 -19.08 -4.84
CA VAL A 64 -0.95 -19.32 -5.87
C VAL A 64 -1.27 -20.64 -6.54
N GLU A 65 -2.07 -20.58 -7.59
CA GLU A 65 -2.49 -21.75 -8.39
C GLU A 65 -1.76 -21.84 -9.74
N SER A 66 -1.20 -20.73 -10.24
CA SER A 66 -0.54 -20.66 -11.55
C SER A 66 0.76 -19.85 -11.53
N ALA A 67 1.59 -20.02 -12.57
CA ALA A 67 2.96 -19.51 -12.63
C ALA A 67 3.09 -18.01 -12.93
N ASP A 68 2.01 -17.30 -13.30
CA ASP A 68 2.09 -15.95 -13.90
C ASP A 68 1.16 -14.91 -13.23
N GLN A 69 1.11 -14.84 -11.90
CA GLN A 69 0.36 -13.79 -11.22
C GLN A 69 1.17 -12.48 -11.16
N LYS A 70 0.54 -11.36 -11.55
CA LYS A 70 1.17 -10.04 -11.56
C LYS A 70 0.56 -9.15 -10.49
N TYR A 71 1.40 -8.53 -9.69
CA TYR A 71 1.01 -7.62 -8.63
C TYR A 71 1.69 -6.27 -8.81
N LYS A 72 1.00 -5.22 -8.38
CA LYS A 72 1.51 -3.85 -8.32
C LYS A 72 1.37 -3.30 -6.91
N ILE A 73 2.43 -2.65 -6.42
CA ILE A 73 2.35 -1.78 -5.26
C ILE A 73 1.83 -0.42 -5.73
N THR A 74 0.66 -0.05 -5.25
CA THR A 74 -0.01 1.20 -5.62
C THR A 74 -0.46 1.95 -4.38
N LEU A 75 -0.80 3.23 -4.54
CA LEU A 75 -1.54 3.97 -3.53
C LEU A 75 -2.82 3.21 -3.18
N HIS A 76 -3.13 3.12 -1.89
CA HIS A 76 -4.36 2.52 -1.43
C HIS A 76 -5.51 3.51 -1.67
N TYR A 77 -6.08 3.51 -2.87
CA TYR A 77 -7.01 4.57 -3.31
C TYR A 77 -8.20 4.79 -2.38
N LYS A 78 -8.69 3.73 -1.73
CA LYS A 78 -9.76 3.87 -0.72
C LYS A 78 -9.30 4.66 0.50
N ALA A 79 -8.09 4.41 0.99
CA ALA A 79 -7.50 5.17 2.08
C ALA A 79 -7.32 6.64 1.70
N TRP A 80 -6.75 6.91 0.53
CA TRP A 80 -6.57 8.28 0.01
C TRP A 80 -7.89 9.01 -0.26
N GLY A 81 -8.94 8.29 -0.67
CA GLY A 81 -10.28 8.87 -0.81
C GLY A 81 -10.85 9.33 0.54
N ILE A 82 -10.65 8.54 1.60
CA ILE A 82 -11.08 8.91 2.95
C ILE A 82 -10.29 10.11 3.46
N THR A 83 -8.97 10.15 3.27
CA THR A 83 -8.15 11.29 3.71
C THR A 83 -8.55 12.57 2.97
N ALA A 84 -8.78 12.51 1.66
CA ALA A 84 -9.27 13.64 0.88
C ALA A 84 -10.63 14.14 1.37
N PHE A 85 -11.56 13.23 1.69
CA PHE A 85 -12.87 13.57 2.24
C PHE A 85 -12.76 14.27 3.60
N LEU A 86 -11.90 13.79 4.50
CA LEU A 86 -11.66 14.42 5.81
C LEU A 86 -11.15 15.86 5.66
N HIS A 87 -10.25 16.11 4.70
CA HIS A 87 -9.78 17.47 4.41
C HIS A 87 -10.88 18.36 3.84
N LEU A 88 -11.81 17.81 3.05
CA LEU A 88 -12.97 18.57 2.58
C LEU A 88 -13.86 18.99 3.75
N VAL A 89 -14.17 18.06 4.66
CA VAL A 89 -14.91 18.36 5.89
C VAL A 89 -14.19 19.42 6.72
N MET A 90 -12.88 19.32 6.86
CA MET A 90 -12.06 20.33 7.55
C MET A 90 -12.24 21.73 6.95
N MET A 91 -12.14 21.86 5.61
CA MET A 91 -12.31 23.14 4.93
C MET A 91 -13.69 23.74 5.18
N VAL A 92 -14.74 22.91 5.13
CA VAL A 92 -16.12 23.32 5.43
C VAL A 92 -16.27 23.79 6.88
N LEU A 93 -15.67 23.07 7.84
CA LEU A 93 -15.70 23.43 9.26
C LEU A 93 -15.00 24.77 9.54
N ILE A 94 -13.90 25.06 8.86
CA ILE A 94 -13.19 26.33 9.02
C ILE A 94 -13.96 27.47 8.36
N ALA A 95 -14.41 27.28 7.11
CA ALA A 95 -15.02 28.34 6.32
C ALA A 95 -16.43 28.72 6.82
N ILE A 96 -17.30 27.74 7.08
CA ILE A 96 -18.71 28.00 7.42
C ILE A 96 -18.86 28.31 8.90
N PHE A 97 -18.26 27.49 9.77
CA PHE A 97 -18.44 27.61 11.21
C PHE A 97 -17.43 28.56 11.87
N LYS A 98 -16.55 29.20 11.08
CA LYS A 98 -15.48 30.10 11.55
C LYS A 98 -14.67 29.49 12.71
N SER A 99 -14.50 28.17 12.68
CA SER A 99 -13.77 27.46 13.72
C SER A 99 -12.31 27.91 13.73
N ASN A 100 -11.70 27.90 14.92
CA ASN A 100 -10.26 28.20 15.02
C ASN A 100 -9.50 27.11 14.23
N PRO A 101 -8.73 27.48 13.19
CA PRO A 101 -8.06 26.51 12.33
C PRO A 101 -7.20 25.51 13.10
N LEU A 102 -6.54 25.92 14.18
CA LEU A 102 -5.69 25.03 14.98
C LEU A 102 -6.49 23.93 15.68
N PHE A 103 -7.66 24.26 16.23
CA PHE A 103 -8.51 23.30 16.93
C PHE A 103 -9.26 22.35 15.99
N THR A 104 -9.41 22.72 14.71
CA THR A 104 -10.07 21.87 13.69
C THR A 104 -9.06 21.01 12.92
N VAL A 105 -7.89 21.55 12.59
CA VAL A 105 -6.84 20.84 11.84
C VAL A 105 -6.21 19.74 12.70
N PHE A 106 -5.86 20.04 13.96
CA PHE A 106 -5.10 19.10 14.79
C PHE A 106 -5.80 17.75 15.00
N PRO A 107 -7.11 17.69 15.34
CA PRO A 107 -7.82 16.42 15.46
C PRO A 107 -7.90 15.65 14.13
N ILE A 108 -8.14 16.34 13.02
CA ILE A 108 -8.29 15.70 11.70
C ILE A 108 -6.98 15.09 11.24
N VAL A 109 -5.87 15.82 11.36
CA VAL A 109 -4.52 15.30 11.05
C VAL A 109 -4.16 14.13 11.96
N THR A 110 -4.54 14.19 13.24
CA THR A 110 -4.33 13.07 14.19
C THR A 110 -5.12 11.82 13.77
N ILE A 111 -6.39 11.99 13.40
CA ILE A 111 -7.25 10.89 12.92
C ILE A 111 -6.69 10.30 11.62
N GLU A 112 -6.28 11.14 10.68
CA GLU A 112 -5.66 10.70 9.43
C GLU A 112 -4.38 9.91 9.68
N PHE A 113 -3.51 10.42 10.56
CA PHE A 113 -2.28 9.75 10.93
C PHE A 113 -2.57 8.35 11.49
N LEU A 114 -3.47 8.24 12.47
CA LEU A 114 -3.88 6.95 13.03
C LEU A 114 -4.51 6.03 11.97
N PHE A 115 -5.35 6.57 11.10
CA PHE A 115 -6.00 5.82 10.03
C PHE A 115 -4.99 5.19 9.07
N LEU A 116 -4.02 5.98 8.59
CA LEU A 116 -2.99 5.52 7.66
C LEU A 116 -2.04 4.50 8.29
N ILE A 117 -1.82 4.56 9.60
CA ILE A 117 -1.02 3.58 10.35
C ILE A 117 -1.63 2.18 10.27
N PHE A 118 -2.94 2.07 10.48
CA PHE A 118 -3.61 0.78 10.53
C PHE A 118 -3.85 0.21 9.13
N ILE A 119 -4.23 1.08 8.20
CA ILE A 119 -4.67 0.66 6.87
C ILE A 119 -3.52 0.62 5.85
N GLY A 120 -2.49 1.44 6.03
CA GLY A 120 -1.40 1.61 5.08
C GLY A 120 -1.76 2.57 3.93
N ALA A 121 -0.80 3.43 3.58
CA ALA A 121 -0.93 4.37 2.45
C ALA A 121 -0.83 3.67 1.09
N PHE A 122 -0.33 2.43 1.06
CA PHE A 122 -0.10 1.61 -0.13
C PHE A 122 -0.76 0.25 0.01
N GLU A 123 -1.12 -0.35 -1.12
CA GLU A 123 -1.68 -1.70 -1.20
C GLU A 123 -0.97 -2.54 -2.25
N ILE A 124 -1.00 -3.85 -2.06
CA ILE A 124 -0.63 -4.84 -3.08
C ILE A 124 -1.88 -5.19 -3.85
N ARG A 125 -1.93 -4.82 -5.13
CA ARG A 125 -3.07 -5.06 -6.01
C ARG A 125 -2.69 -6.03 -7.12
N GLU A 126 -3.55 -7.02 -7.35
CA GLU A 126 -3.42 -7.93 -8.49
C GLU A 126 -3.76 -7.19 -9.79
N VAL A 127 -2.93 -7.41 -10.81
CA VAL A 127 -3.12 -6.92 -12.16
C VAL A 127 -3.57 -8.10 -13.00
N LYS A 128 -4.89 -8.28 -13.11
CA LYS A 128 -5.45 -9.24 -14.05
C LYS A 128 -4.99 -8.86 -15.46
N ARG A 129 -4.56 -9.86 -16.25
CA ARG A 129 -4.35 -9.65 -17.69
C ARG A 129 -5.65 -9.07 -18.23
N LYS A 130 -5.58 -7.98 -18.99
CA LYS A 130 -6.65 -7.71 -19.96
C LYS A 130 -6.54 -8.87 -20.94
N ASP A 131 -7.52 -9.77 -20.90
CA ASP A 131 -7.71 -10.70 -21.99
C ASP A 131 -7.88 -9.84 -23.24
N SER A 132 -6.97 -10.06 -24.20
CA SER A 132 -6.87 -9.29 -25.44
C SER A 132 -8.07 -9.52 -26.33
#